data_AF-A0A1M7TES1-F1
#
_entry.id   AF-A0A1M7TES1-F1
#
_cell.length_a   1.000
_cell.length_b   1.000
_cell.length_c   1.000
_cell.angle_alpha   90.00
_cell.angle_beta   90.00
_cell.angle_gamma   90.00
#
_symmetry.space_group_name_H-M   'P 1'
#
loop_
_entity.id
_entity.type
_entity.pdbx_description
1 polymer ?
#
loop_
_entity_poly.entity_id
_entity_poly.type
_entity_poly.pdbx_seq_one_letter_code
_entity_poly.pdbx_strand_id
1 'polypeptide(L)' 'MSDDVITVERLERALAVSAYLVELDGPKMVPIFERIERELSALRSQQDATERARRLLESYGQPRAIEPPLGL' A
#
# COMPACT_ATOMS: atom_id res chain seq x y z
N MET A 1 -22.16 6.03 4.88
CA MET A 1 -20.91 5.47 5.43
C MET A 1 -19.80 5.95 4.51
N SER A 2 -18.97 6.89 4.96
CA SER A 2 -17.80 7.28 4.17
C SER A 2 -16.81 6.13 4.32
N ASP A 3 -16.65 5.30 3.29
CA ASP A 3 -15.48 4.42 3.21
C ASP A 3 -14.27 5.34 3.06
N ASP A 4 -13.65 5.65 4.19
CA ASP A 4 -12.42 6.42 4.24
C ASP A 4 -11.31 5.59 3.57
N VAL A 5 -11.19 5.72 2.25
CA VAL A 5 -10.16 5.04 1.47
C VAL A 5 -8.81 5.36 2.09
N ILE A 6 -8.09 4.31 2.50
CA ILE A 6 -6.72 4.41 2.99
C ILE A 6 -5.83 4.59 1.76
N THR A 7 -5.14 5.73 1.69
CA THR A 7 -4.19 6.05 0.61
C THR A 7 -2.76 6.10 1.15
N VAL A 8 -1.79 5.98 0.26
CA VAL A 8 -0.36 6.09 0.60
C VAL A 8 -0.07 7.44 1.27
N GLU A 9 -0.61 8.53 0.74
CA GLU A 9 -0.41 9.89 1.25
C GLU A 9 -1.09 10.10 2.61
N ARG A 10 -2.17 9.38 2.90
CA ARG A 10 -2.80 9.40 4.24
C ARG A 10 -1.91 8.67 5.24
N LEU A 11 -1.37 7.50 4.87
CA LEU A 11 -0.48 6.74 5.74
C LEU A 11 0.85 7.46 5.96
N GLU A 12 1.42 8.12 4.95
CA GLU A 12 2.64 8.94 5.11
C GLU A 12 2.43 10.09 6.11
N ARG A 13 1.28 10.80 6.01
CA ARG A 13 0.93 11.85 6.97
C ARG A 13 0.72 11.28 8.37
N ALA A 14 0.02 10.15 8.49
CA ALA A 14 -0.17 9.48 9.76
C ALA A 14 1.18 9.03 10.37
N LEU A 15 2.10 8.55 9.53
CA LEU A 15 3.43 8.12 9.94
C LEU A 15 4.23 9.29 10.52
N ALA A 16 4.22 10.44 9.84
CA ALA A 16 4.87 11.66 10.33
C ALA A 16 4.30 12.13 11.67
N VAL A 17 2.97 12.11 11.84
CA VAL A 17 2.33 12.44 13.13
C VAL A 17 2.73 11.44 14.20
N SER A 18 2.73 10.13 13.89
CA SER A 18 3.12 9.11 14.86
C SER A 18 4.59 9.21 15.26
N ALA A 19 5.48 9.58 14.35
CA ALA A 19 6.89 9.83 14.65
C ALA A 19 7.05 11.01 15.62
N TYR A 20 6.34 12.10 15.38
CA TYR A 20 6.31 13.23 16.31
C TYR A 20 5.82 12.82 17.71
N LEU A 21 4.80 11.95 17.78
CA LEU A 21 4.31 11.42 19.04
C LEU A 21 5.31 10.45 19.70
N VAL A 22 6.08 9.67 18.94
CA VAL A 22 7.17 8.86 19.53
C VAL A 22 8.20 9.76 20.21
N GLU A 23 8.59 10.87 19.59
CA GLU A 23 9.53 11.83 20.19
C GLU A 23 8.93 12.55 21.41
N LEU A 24 7.65 12.91 21.37
CA LEU A 24 6.99 13.65 22.44
C LEU A 24 6.62 12.78 23.65
N ASP A 25 6.05 11.61 23.37
CA ASP A 25 5.35 10.75 24.33
C ASP A 25 6.13 9.46 24.64
N GLY A 26 7.21 9.21 23.89
CA GLY A 26 8.16 8.14 24.13
C GLY A 26 7.70 6.75 23.65
N PRO A 27 8.30 5.69 24.20
CA PRO A 27 8.16 4.31 23.69
C PRO A 27 6.73 3.78 23.58
N LYS A 28 5.77 4.34 24.33
CA LYS A 28 4.35 3.92 24.27
C LYS A 28 3.72 4.12 22.89
N MET A 29 4.25 5.03 22.07
CA MET A 29 3.74 5.32 20.73
C MET A 29 4.36 4.45 19.64
N VAL A 30 5.46 3.75 19.94
CA VAL A 30 6.19 2.90 18.98
C VAL A 30 5.30 1.85 18.31
N PRO A 31 4.39 1.14 19.01
CA PRO A 31 3.54 0.14 18.35
C PRO A 31 2.62 0.74 17.27
N ILE A 32 2.19 1.99 17.44
CA ILE A 32 1.35 2.70 16.46
C ILE A 32 2.20 3.09 15.25
N PHE A 33 3.39 3.66 15.48
CA PHE A 33 4.33 4.01 14.43
C PHE A 33 4.66 2.80 13.54
N GLU A 34 5.09 1.69 14.15
CA GLU A 34 5.45 0.47 13.40
C GLU A 34 4.27 -0.12 12.62
N ARG A 35 3.05 -0.01 13.17
CA ARG A 35 1.85 -0.47 12.47
C ARG A 35 1.64 0.31 11.18
N ILE A 36 1.78 1.65 11.25
CA ILE A 36 1.62 2.51 10.07
C ILE A 36 2.73 2.23 9.06
N GLU A 37 3.97 1.99 9.49
CA GLU A 37 5.06 1.57 8.58
C GLU A 37 4.72 0.29 7.82
N ARG A 38 4.20 -0.73 8.51
CA ARG A 38 3.81 -2.00 7.89
C ARG A 38 2.68 -1.81 6.87
N GLU A 39 1.65 -1.04 7.23
CA GLU A 39 0.52 -0.76 6.32
C GLU A 39 0.98 0.03 5.07
N LEU A 40 1.85 1.03 5.26
CA LEU A 40 2.41 1.82 4.16
C LEU A 40 3.26 0.95 3.21
N SER A 41 4.12 0.10 3.78
CA SER A 41 4.93 -0.84 3.02
C SER A 41 4.06 -1.83 2.22
N ALA A 42 2.98 -2.34 2.83
CA ALA A 42 2.06 -3.25 2.16
C ALA A 42 1.36 -2.59 0.97
N LEU A 43 0.84 -1.38 1.13
CA LEU A 43 0.16 -0.66 0.05
C LEU A 43 1.11 -0.32 -1.11
N ARG A 44 2.31 0.20 -0.80
CA ARG A 44 3.32 0.47 -1.84
C ARG A 44 3.71 -0.79 -2.60
N SER A 45 3.94 -1.90 -1.89
CA SER A 45 4.28 -3.18 -2.50
C SER A 45 3.18 -3.70 -3.43
N GLN A 46 1.91 -3.51 -3.07
CA GLN A 46 0.77 -3.89 -3.92
C GLN A 46 0.65 -3.01 -5.17
N GLN A 47 0.83 -1.69 -5.03
CA GLN A 47 0.83 -0.77 -6.17
C GLN A 47 1.97 -1.11 -7.15
N ASP A 48 3.17 -1.34 -6.63
CA ASP A 48 4.33 -1.74 -7.43
C ASP A 48 4.12 -3.11 -8.09
N ALA A 49 3.54 -4.09 -7.40
CA ALA A 49 3.22 -5.39 -7.98
C ALA A 49 2.21 -5.27 -9.12
N THR A 50 1.18 -4.44 -8.95
CA THR A 50 0.16 -4.18 -9.98
C THR A 50 0.77 -3.54 -11.21
N GLU A 51 1.64 -2.54 -11.02
CA GLU A 51 2.37 -1.90 -12.12
C GLU A 51 3.32 -2.88 -12.82
N ARG A 52 4.06 -3.71 -12.07
CA ARG A 52 4.90 -4.76 -12.64
C ARG A 52 4.08 -5.78 -13.43
N ALA A 53 2.92 -6.20 -12.93
CA ALA A 53 2.02 -7.11 -13.64
C ALA A 53 1.48 -6.47 -14.93
N ARG A 54 1.11 -5.18 -14.88
CA ARG A 54 0.69 -4.42 -16.06
C ARG A 54 1.79 -4.39 -17.13
N ARG A 55 3.01 -3.99 -16.77
CA ARG A 55 4.16 -3.96 -17.69
C ARG A 55 4.48 -5.33 -18.28
N LEU A 56 4.37 -6.38 -17.46
CA LEU A 56 4.55 -7.75 -17.92
C LEU A 56 3.54 -8.08 -19.02
N LEU A 57 2.26 -7.76 -18.82
CA LEU A 57 1.21 -7.98 -19.83
C LEU A 57 1.42 -7.12 -21.10
N GLU A 58 1.80 -5.86 -20.94
CA GLU A 58 2.12 -4.97 -22.07
C GLU A 58 3.28 -5.51 -22.92
N SER A 59 4.28 -6.15 -22.28
CA SER A 59 5.42 -6.76 -22.99
C SER A 59 5.03 -7.92 -23.92
N TYR A 60 3.86 -8.54 -23.72
CA TYR A 60 3.34 -9.59 -24.59
C TYR A 60 2.61 -9.05 -25.85
N GLY A 61 2.52 -7.72 -26.04
CA GLY A 61 2.18 -7.13 -27.34
C GLY A 61 0.69 -7.16 -27.73
N GLN A 62 -0.18 -6.70 -26.82
CA GLN A 62 -1.63 -6.40 -26.90
C GLN A 62 -2.45 -7.22 -25.89
N PRO A 63 -3.35 -6.59 -25.11
CA PRO A 63 -4.34 -7.29 -24.31
C PRO A 63 -5.41 -7.84 -25.24
N ARG A 64 -5.19 -9.02 -25.82
CA ARG A 64 -6.34 -9.89 -26.11
C ARG A 64 -6.99 -10.10 -24.75
N ALA A 65 -8.27 -9.72 -24.61
CA ALA A 65 -9.05 -9.91 -23.40
C ALA A 65 -8.64 -11.25 -22.79
N ILE A 66 -7.87 -11.20 -21.70
CA ILE A 66 -7.41 -12.39 -21.02
C ILE A 66 -8.67 -12.87 -20.33
N GLU A 67 -9.48 -13.66 -21.04
CA GLU A 67 -10.50 -14.44 -20.39
C GLU A 67 -9.78 -15.21 -19.29
N PRO A 68 -10.23 -15.11 -18.02
CA PRO A 68 -9.65 -15.92 -16.97
C PRO A 68 -9.69 -17.37 -17.46
N PRO A 69 -8.58 -18.13 -17.34
CA PRO A 69 -8.54 -19.49 -17.85
C PRO A 69 -9.73 -20.25 -17.25
N LEU A 70 -10.70 -20.60 -18.10
CA LEU A 70 -11.83 -21.40 -17.71
C LEU A 70 -11.30 -22.78 -17.31
N GLY A 71 -11.38 -23.07 -16.02
CA GLY A 71 -11.10 -24.38 -15.44
C GLY A 71 -9.66 -24.56 -15.02
N LEU A 72 -9.43 -24.51 -13.71
CA LEU A 72 -9.17 -25.70 -12.89
C LEU A 72 -9.66 -25.45 -11.46
#